data_AF-A0ABD3EB38-F1
#
_entry.id   AF-A0ABD3EB38-F1
#
_cell.length_a   1.000
_cell.length_b   1.000
_cell.length_c   1.000
_cell.angle_alpha   90.00
_cell.angle_beta   90.00
_cell.angle_gamma   90.00
#
_symmetry.space_group_name_H-M   'P 1'
#
loop_
_entity.id
_entity.type
_entity.pdbx_description
1 polymer ?
#
loop_
_entity_poly.entity_id
_entity_poly.type
_entity_poly.pdbx_seq_one_letter_code
_entity_poly.pdbx_strand_id
1 'polypeptide(L)' 'MVVGWDVSYGAEFVRRIVGGYTLIVQKARKIGPSDEQVISCGFKNGETGKIVLTFDNQTSKKKKLIYRSKTKTSD' A
#
# COMPACT_ATOMS: atom_id res chain seq x y z
N MET A 1 -12.70 -1.06 -16.15
CA MET A 1 -13.31 0.00 -15.30
C MET A 1 -13.43 -0.56 -13.89
N VAL A 2 -12.59 -0.10 -12.94
CA VAL A 2 -12.68 -0.57 -11.55
C VAL A 2 -13.80 0.22 -10.87
N VAL A 3 -14.79 -0.53 -10.40
CA VAL A 3 -16.06 -0.05 -9.89
C VAL A 3 -15.89 0.37 -8.42
N GLY A 4 -16.07 1.66 -8.11
CA GLY A 4 -16.28 2.17 -6.75
C GLY A 4 -15.16 1.88 -5.73
N TRP A 5 -14.10 2.69 -5.76
CA TRP A 5 -12.88 2.53 -4.95
C TRP A 5 -12.99 2.91 -3.46
N ASP A 6 -14.17 2.91 -2.82
CA ASP A 6 -14.31 3.28 -1.39
C ASP A 6 -13.60 2.27 -0.45
N VAL A 7 -12.27 2.33 -0.42
CA VAL A 7 -11.35 1.45 0.31
C VAL A 7 -10.23 2.33 0.84
N SER A 8 -9.73 1.98 2.02
CA SER A 8 -8.56 2.63 2.60
C SER A 8 -7.32 1.83 2.25
N TYR A 9 -6.33 2.51 1.69
CA TYR A 9 -5.04 1.90 1.34
C TYR A 9 -3.93 2.55 2.13
N GLY A 10 -3.11 1.71 2.76
CA GLY A 10 -1.87 2.11 3.43
C GLY A 10 -0.73 1.15 3.11
N ALA A 11 0.49 1.65 3.20
CA ALA A 11 1.69 0.84 3.07
C ALA A 11 2.69 1.21 4.18
N GLU A 12 3.23 0.20 4.84
CA GLU A 12 4.17 0.34 5.94
C GLU A 12 5.35 -0.59 5.72
N PHE A 13 6.56 -0.12 6.00
CA PHE A 13 7.76 -0.92 5.93
C PHE A 13 8.25 -1.22 7.35
N VAL A 14 8.31 -2.50 7.68
CA VAL A 14 8.76 -3.00 8.98
C VAL A 14 10.17 -3.57 8.79
N ARG A 15 11.16 -3.02 9.47
CA ARG A 15 12.52 -3.56 9.45
C ARG A 15 12.58 -4.93 10.13
N ARG A 16 13.33 -5.86 9.56
CA ARG A 16 13.58 -7.19 10.15
C ARG A 16 14.77 -7.15 11.12
N ILE A 17 14.74 -6.24 12.09
CA ILE A 17 15.75 -6.14 13.16
C ILE A 17 15.08 -6.13 14.53
N VAL A 18 15.74 -6.69 15.55
CA VAL A 18 15.24 -6.64 16.94
C VAL A 18 15.25 -5.18 17.41
N GLY A 19 14.10 -4.67 17.85
CA GLY A 19 13.94 -3.24 18.16
C GLY A 19 13.78 -2.33 16.94
N GLY A 20 13.51 -2.90 15.76
CA GLY A 20 13.34 -2.17 14.51
C GLY A 20 12.13 -1.23 14.51
N TYR A 21 12.23 -0.17 13.72
CA TYR A 21 11.17 0.81 13.56
C TYR A 21 10.33 0.54 12.30
N THR A 22 9.12 1.08 12.29
CA THR A 22 8.21 1.03 11.15
C THR A 22 8.24 2.35 10.40
N LEU A 23 8.51 2.32 9.10
CA LEU A 23 8.40 3.46 8.20
C LEU A 23 7.02 3.47 7.56
N ILE A 24 6.30 4.59 7.70
CA ILE A 24 5.07 4.81 6.95
C ILE A 24 5.47 5.17 5.52
N VAL A 25 5.37 4.19 4.63
CA VAL A 25 5.65 4.37 3.19
C VAL A 25 4.51 5.16 2.55
N GLN A 26 3.28 4.79 2.89
CA GLN A 26 2.07 5.47 2.45
C GLN A 26 1.07 5.52 3.58
N LYS A 27 0.73 6.74 3.99
CA LYS A 27 -0.28 6.98 5.01
C LYS A 27 -1.60 6.37 4.55
N ALA A 28 -2.21 5.57 5.41
CA ALA A 28 -3.54 5.02 5.18
C ALA A 28 -4.51 6.17 4.89
N ARG A 29 -5.05 6.22 3.68
CA ARG A 29 -6.06 7.20 3.30
C ARG A 29 -7.23 6.50 2.63
N LYS A 30 -8.41 7.07 2.85
CA LYS A 30 -9.61 6.67 2.13
C LYS A 30 -9.47 7.09 0.67
N ILE A 31 -9.70 6.16 -0.23
CA ILE A 31 -9.74 6.41 -1.66
C ILE A 31 -11.21 6.47 -2.03
N GLY A 32 -11.66 7.60 -2.54
CA GLY A 32 -13.00 7.77 -3.03
C GLY A 32 -13.09 7.43 -4.52
N PRO A 33 -14.32 7.33 -5.06
CA PRO A 33 -14.52 7.30 -6.51
C PRO A 33 -14.07 8.59 -7.22
N SER A 34 -13.88 9.69 -6.48
CA SER A 34 -13.33 10.97 -6.98
C SER A 34 -11.81 11.05 -6.91
N ASP A 35 -11.15 10.12 -6.23
CA ASP A 35 -9.68 10.07 -6.15
C ASP A 35 -9.10 9.41 -7.41
N GLU A 36 -7.79 9.58 -7.62
CA GLU A 36 -7.06 9.00 -8.74
C GLU A 36 -7.35 7.49 -8.89
N GLN A 37 -7.71 7.06 -10.11
CA GLN A 37 -8.03 5.67 -10.44
C GLN A 37 -6.87 4.69 -10.23
N VAL A 38 -5.64 5.18 -10.17
CA VAL A 38 -4.43 4.36 -10.01
C VAL A 38 -3.54 4.99 -8.96
N ILE A 39 -3.38 4.30 -7.85
CA ILE A 39 -2.44 4.73 -6.81
C ILE A 39 -1.14 3.97 -7.02
N SER A 40 -0.09 4.76 -7.28
CA SER A 40 1.27 4.24 -7.39
C SER A 40 2.12 4.80 -6.26
N CYS A 41 2.96 3.94 -5.69
CA CYS A 41 3.92 4.32 -4.66
C CYS A 41 5.26 3.70 -5.01
N GLY A 42 6.30 4.52 -4.94
CA GLY A 42 7.68 4.08 -5.02
C GLY A 42 8.33 4.24 -3.66
N PHE A 43 8.82 3.14 -3.11
CA PHE A 43 9.64 3.15 -1.89
C PHE A 43 10.99 2.55 -2.21
N LYS A 44 12.04 3.26 -1.86
CA LYS A 44 13.41 2.76 -1.91
C LYS A 44 13.92 2.70 -0.49
N ASN A 45 14.38 1.53 -0.07
CA ASN A 45 15.10 1.40 1.17
C ASN A 45 16.33 0.53 0.97
N GLY A 46 17.42 0.88 1.66
CA GLY A 46 18.69 0.15 1.60
C GLY A 46 18.72 -1.07 2.52
N GLU A 47 17.67 -1.31 3.31
CA GLU A 47 17.67 -2.41 4.28
C GLU A 47 16.69 -3.52 3.98
N THR A 48 17.05 -4.70 4.50
CA THR A 48 16.18 -5.86 4.53
C THR A 48 15.04 -5.64 5.52
N GLY A 49 13.82 -5.73 5.01
CA GLY A 49 12.61 -5.68 5.81
C GLY A 49 11.41 -6.22 5.05
N LYS A 50 10.23 -5.99 5.61
CA LYS A 50 8.96 -6.42 5.05
C LYS A 50 8.11 -5.20 4.74
N ILE A 51 7.53 -5.17 3.54
CA ILE A 51 6.47 -4.22 3.21
C ILE A 51 5.12 -4.87 3.57
N VAL A 52 4.32 -4.17 4.36
CA VAL A 52 2.95 -4.52 4.71
C VAL A 52 2.03 -3.60 3.93
N LEU A 53 1.21 -4.18 3.05
CA LEU A 53 0.18 -3.48 2.29
C LEU A 53 -1.17 -3.75 2.96
N THR A 54 -1.82 -2.69 3.41
CA THR A 54 -3.10 -2.78 4.09
C THR A 54 -4.19 -2.22 3.19
N PHE A 55 -5.17 -3.05 2.89
CA PHE A 55 -6.37 -2.68 2.14
C PHE A 55 -7.59 -2.92 3.02
N ASP A 56 -8.19 -1.85 3.50
CA ASP A 56 -9.38 -1.90 4.33
C ASP A 56 -10.60 -1.54 3.49
N ASN A 57 -11.53 -2.50 3.38
CA ASN A 57 -12.79 -2.29 2.70
C ASN A 57 -13.85 -1.86 3.71
N GLN A 58 -14.03 -0.55 3.85
CA GLN A 58 -15.04 0.05 4.73
C GLN A 58 -16.48 -0.16 4.23
N THR A 59 -16.66 -0.87 3.12
CA THR A 59 -17.98 -1.20 2.58
C THR A 59 -18.19 -2.71 2.59
N SER A 60 -19.40 -3.17 2.91
CA SER A 60 -19.72 -4.62 2.88
C SER A 60 -19.83 -5.20 1.46
N LYS A 61 -19.67 -4.39 0.41
CA LYS A 61 -19.69 -4.84 -0.99
C LYS A 61 -18.37 -5.51 -1.34
N LYS A 62 -18.43 -6.68 -1.98
CA LYS A 62 -17.23 -7.34 -2.53
C LYS A 62 -16.64 -6.47 -3.64
N LYS A 63 -15.40 -6.03 -3.45
CA LYS A 63 -14.64 -5.26 -4.44
C LYS A 63 -13.48 -6.10 -4.95
N LYS A 64 -13.21 -6.03 -6.25
CA LYS A 64 -12.02 -6.61 -6.85
C LYS A 64 -10.96 -5.53 -6.96
N LEU A 65 -9.89 -5.70 -6.19
CA LEU A 65 -8.69 -4.87 -6.25
C LEU A 65 -7.61 -5.60 -7.05
N ILE A 66 -6.92 -4.87 -7.93
CA ILE A 66 -5.73 -5.37 -8.61
C ILE A 66 -4.54 -4.58 -8.06
N TYR A 67 -3.56 -5.30 -7.52
CA TYR A 67 -2.31 -4.73 -7.04
C TYR A 67 -1.16 -5.19 -7.93
N ARG A 68 -0.22 -4.28 -8.23
CA ARG A 68 1.01 -4.59 -8.97
C ARG A 68 2.21 -3.99 -8.23
N SER A 69 3.03 -4.85 -7.62
CA SER A 69 4.37 -4.48 -7.13
C SER A 69 5.41 -4.67 -8.24
N LYS A 70 6.37 -3.75 -8.33
CA LYS A 70 7.62 -3.98 -9.05
C LYS A 70 8.78 -3.70 -8.10
N THR A 71 9.55 -4.73 -7.77
CA THR A 71 10.81 -4.57 -7.06
C THR A 71 11.89 -4.18 -8.07
N LYS A 72 12.51 -3.02 -7.89
CA LYS A 72 13.76 -2.69 -8.57
C LYS A 72 14.88 -2.97 -7.58
N THR A 73 15.67 -4.01 -7.83
CA THR A 73 16.98 -4.16 -7.20
C THR A 73 17.87 -3.04 -7.73
N SER A 74 18.35 -2.20 -6.84
CA SER A 74 19.49 -1.33 -7.14
C SER A 74 20.72 -2.23 -7.04
N ASP A 75 21.36 -2.45 -8.18
CA ASP A 75 22.65 -3.14 -8.33
C ASP A 75 23.75 -2.38 -7.58
#